data_AF-A0A3D5DZZ8-F1
#
_entry.id   AF-A0A3D5DZZ8-F1
#
_cell.length_a   1.000
_cell.length_b   1.000
_cell.length_c   1.000
_cell.angle_alpha   90.00
_cell.angle_beta   90.00
_cell.angle_gamma   90.00
#
_symmetry.space_group_name_H-M   'P 1'
#
loop_
_entity.id
_entity.type
_entity.pdbx_description
1 polymer ?
#
loop_
_entity_poly.entity_id
_entity_poly.type
_entity_poly.pdbx_seq_one_letter_code
_entity_poly.pdbx_strand_id
1 'polypeptide(L)'
;MARLAEPGDGPVSFDFLGYTFRPRDTMGKNGRFTGFDPAASPKAVKRMSKIVSGWQLRRLTNLTWEQLTGLIGPVIRGWMAYYGRFRRSGLHPRLARINYHVQERIKASTGGSGITGP
;
A
#
# COMPACT_ATOMS: atom_id res chain seq x y z
N MET A 1 17.60 14.01 -30.79
CA MET A 1 18.22 15.09 -29.99
C MET A 1 17.70 14.99 -28.55
N ALA A 2 18.49 14.43 -27.63
CA ALA A 2 18.13 14.36 -26.21
C ALA A 2 18.52 15.69 -25.54
N ARG A 3 17.55 16.37 -24.91
CA ARG A 3 17.79 17.61 -24.18
C ARG A 3 18.57 17.30 -22.90
N LEU A 4 19.73 17.93 -22.72
CA LEU A 4 20.51 17.85 -21.50
C LEU A 4 19.77 18.61 -20.39
N ALA A 5 19.79 18.05 -19.18
CA ALA A 5 19.17 18.63 -18.00
C ALA A 5 19.95 19.89 -17.55
N GLU A 6 19.27 21.02 -17.41
CA GLU A 6 19.84 22.30 -16.97
C GLU A 6 20.13 22.32 -15.45
N PRO A 7 20.98 23.24 -14.93
CA PRO A 7 21.21 23.41 -13.50
C PRO A 7 19.94 23.95 -12.83
N GLY A 8 19.05 23.03 -12.44
CA GLY A 8 17.67 23.30 -12.02
C GLY A 8 16.70 22.16 -12.34
N ASP A 9 17.06 21.26 -13.25
CA ASP A 9 16.28 20.08 -13.66
C ASP A 9 16.36 18.89 -12.69
N GLY A 10 16.81 19.12 -11.45
CA GLY A 10 16.74 18.13 -10.39
C GLY A 10 15.29 17.76 -10.09
N PRO A 11 14.97 16.51 -9.72
CA PRO A 11 13.61 16.14 -9.35
C PRO A 11 13.19 16.95 -8.10
N VAL A 12 12.36 17.97 -8.30
CA VAL A 12 11.78 18.79 -7.23
C VAL A 12 10.88 17.89 -6.38
N SER A 13 11.44 17.29 -5.34
CA SER A 13 10.69 16.39 -4.47
C SER A 13 11.18 16.45 -3.04
N PHE A 14 10.25 16.33 -2.11
CA PHE A 14 10.57 16.28 -0.68
C PHE A 14 9.62 15.33 0.06
N ASP A 15 10.13 14.79 1.17
CA ASP A 15 9.37 13.93 2.06
C ASP A 15 8.83 14.75 3.25
N PHE A 16 7.52 14.71 3.48
CA PHE A 16 6.88 15.32 4.64
C PHE A 16 5.73 14.45 5.15
N LEU A 17 5.68 14.23 6.47
CA LEU A 17 4.67 13.39 7.15
C LEU A 17 4.47 11.99 6.52
N GLY A 18 5.54 11.41 5.97
CA GLY A 18 5.50 10.10 5.32
C GLY A 18 4.98 10.12 3.88
N TYR A 19 4.71 11.28 3.29
CA TYR A 19 4.43 11.43 1.86
C TYR A 19 5.64 11.99 1.12
N THR A 20 5.81 11.56 -0.12
CA THR A 20 6.70 12.21 -1.08
C THR A 20 5.88 13.09 -2.00
N PHE A 21 6.14 14.39 -1.94
CA PHE A 21 5.58 15.38 -2.85
C PHE A 21 6.52 15.52 -4.05
N ARG A 22 5.97 15.42 -5.27
CA ARG A 22 6.74 15.57 -6.52
C ARG A 22 5.78 15.85 -7.70
N PRO A 23 6.27 16.38 -8.83
CA PRO A 23 5.49 16.51 -10.05
C PRO A 23 5.00 15.13 -10.51
N ARG A 24 3.70 15.03 -10.80
CA ARG A 24 3.03 13.80 -11.24
C ARG A 24 1.98 14.13 -12.29
N ASP A 25 1.78 13.19 -13.19
CA ASP A 25 0.63 13.21 -14.09
C ASP A 25 -0.65 12.98 -13.27
N THR A 26 -1.58 13.93 -13.39
CA THR A 26 -2.82 14.01 -12.61
C THR A 26 -3.98 14.37 -13.55
N MET A 27 -5.11 13.70 -13.35
CA MET A 27 -6.32 13.93 -14.14
C MET A 27 -7.20 14.97 -13.46
N GLY A 28 -7.41 16.11 -14.11
CA GLY A 28 -8.37 17.14 -13.71
C GLY A 28 -9.65 17.09 -14.52
N LYS A 29 -10.59 17.99 -14.22
CA LYS A 29 -11.84 18.12 -14.98
C LYS A 29 -11.63 18.43 -16.47
N ASN A 30 -10.52 19.10 -16.79
CA ASN A 30 -10.20 19.57 -18.15
C ASN A 30 -9.11 18.73 -18.83
N GLY A 31 -8.81 17.54 -18.30
CA GLY A 31 -7.78 16.64 -18.83
C GLY A 31 -6.56 16.50 -17.94
N ARG A 32 -5.48 15.93 -18.50
CA ARG A 32 -4.23 15.65 -17.78
C ARG A 32 -3.39 16.91 -17.61
N PHE A 33 -2.85 17.09 -16.42
CA PHE A 33 -1.91 18.15 -16.10
C PHE A 33 -0.84 17.64 -15.13
N THR A 34 0.28 18.36 -15.06
CA THR A 34 1.33 18.05 -14.09
C THR A 34 0.99 18.71 -12.76
N GLY A 35 0.51 17.91 -11.81
CA GLY A 35 0.22 18.33 -10.44
C GLY A 35 1.38 18.01 -9.49
N PHE A 36 1.44 18.67 -8.34
CA PHE A 36 2.42 18.39 -7.29
C PHE A 36 1.78 17.58 -6.16
N ASP A 37 1.42 16.34 -6.47
CA ASP A 37 0.56 15.54 -5.60
C ASP A 37 1.35 14.62 -4.65
N PRO A 38 0.96 14.55 -3.35
CA PRO A 38 1.58 13.63 -2.41
C PRO A 38 1.18 12.19 -2.68
N ALA A 39 2.13 11.28 -2.50
CA ALA A 39 1.88 9.84 -2.42
C ALA A 39 2.71 9.25 -1.28
N ALA A 40 2.34 8.05 -0.80
CA ALA A 40 3.11 7.37 0.24
C ALA A 40 4.60 7.33 -0.12
N SER A 41 5.44 7.83 0.79
CA SER A 41 6.87 7.89 0.55
C SER A 41 7.49 6.50 0.44
N PRO A 42 8.60 6.33 -0.30
CA PRO A 42 9.35 5.08 -0.31
C PRO A 42 9.71 4.59 1.10
N LYS A 43 10.02 5.52 2.02
CA LYS A 43 10.29 5.22 3.43
C LYS A 43 9.07 4.66 4.16
N ALA A 44 7.90 5.29 4.01
CA ALA A 44 6.65 4.80 4.57
C ALA A 44 6.30 3.41 4.03
N VAL A 45 6.44 3.23 2.72
CA VAL A 45 6.24 1.96 2.02
C VAL A 45 7.19 0.86 2.54
N LYS A 46 8.47 1.18 2.78
CA LYS A 46 9.43 0.25 3.37
C LYS A 46 9.04 -0.12 4.80
N ARG A 47 8.56 0.83 5.60
CA ARG A 47 8.06 0.58 6.96
C ARG A 47 6.84 -0.34 6.97
N MET A 48 5.87 -0.12 6.08
CA MET A 48 4.72 -1.02 5.90
C MET A 48 5.18 -2.44 5.57
N SER A 49 6.13 -2.57 4.64
CA SER A 49 6.70 -3.88 4.26
C SER A 49 7.32 -4.60 5.45
N LYS A 50 8.10 -3.88 6.28
CA LYS A 50 8.71 -4.43 7.49
C LYS A 50 7.66 -4.91 8.49
N ILE A 51 6.56 -4.16 8.67
CA ILE A 51 5.44 -4.57 9.53
C ILE A 51 4.79 -5.86 9.02
N VAL A 52 4.49 -5.92 7.72
CA VAL A 52 3.88 -7.11 7.08
C VAL A 52 4.79 -8.34 7.22
N SER A 53 6.09 -8.19 6.96
CA SER A 53 7.06 -9.27 7.15
C SER A 53 7.18 -9.70 8.62
N GLY A 54 7.05 -8.76 9.56
CA GLY A 54 7.08 -9.00 10.99
C GLY A 54 5.90 -9.84 11.50
N TRP A 55 4.75 -9.81 10.81
CA TRP A 55 3.63 -10.71 11.14
C TRP A 55 3.98 -12.18 10.94
N GLN A 56 5.02 -12.50 10.16
CA GLN A 56 5.44 -13.87 9.89
C GLN A 56 4.24 -14.76 9.53
N LEU A 57 3.40 -14.32 8.58
CA LEU A 57 2.11 -14.95 8.25
C LEU A 57 2.21 -16.48 8.03
N ARG A 58 3.37 -16.97 7.58
CA ARG A 58 3.69 -18.39 7.42
C ARG A 58 3.73 -19.18 8.74
N ARG A 59 4.09 -18.54 9.86
CA ARG A 59 4.18 -19.13 11.20
C ARG A 59 2.89 -19.00 12.01
N LEU A 60 1.98 -18.12 11.60
CA LEU A 60 0.67 -17.97 12.21
C LEU A 60 -0.28 -19.06 11.70
N THR A 61 0.04 -20.33 11.90
CA THR A 61 -0.76 -21.48 11.42
C THR A 61 -2.02 -21.70 12.26
N ASN A 62 -1.98 -21.36 13.54
CA ASN A 62 -3.01 -21.74 14.51
C ASN A 62 -4.13 -20.70 14.70
N LEU A 63 -4.12 -19.59 13.95
CA LEU A 63 -5.12 -18.52 14.09
C LEU A 63 -6.35 -18.76 13.21
N THR A 64 -7.54 -18.49 13.75
CA THR A 64 -8.79 -18.43 12.96
C THR A 64 -8.79 -17.22 12.03
N TRP A 65 -9.72 -17.20 11.07
CA TRP A 65 -9.93 -16.04 10.19
C TRP A 65 -10.23 -14.76 10.97
N GLU A 66 -11.09 -14.85 11.98
CA GLU A 66 -11.49 -13.73 12.85
C GLU A 66 -10.30 -13.19 13.63
N GLN A 67 -9.45 -14.06 14.17
CA GLN A 67 -8.22 -13.66 14.86
C GLN A 67 -7.25 -12.98 13.90
N LEU A 68 -7.06 -13.55 12.70
CA LEU A 68 -6.15 -12.99 11.71
C LEU A 68 -6.60 -11.60 11.22
N THR A 69 -7.90 -11.44 10.94
CA THR A 69 -8.49 -10.16 10.55
C THR A 69 -8.52 -9.15 11.68
N GLY A 70 -8.75 -9.59 12.92
CA GLY A 70 -8.67 -8.74 14.11
C GLY A 70 -7.27 -8.13 14.30
N LEU A 71 -6.22 -8.91 14.01
CA LEU A 71 -4.84 -8.44 14.10
C LEU A 71 -4.43 -7.52 12.95
N ILE A 72 -4.78 -7.88 11.71
CA ILE A 72 -4.25 -7.23 10.50
C ILE A 72 -5.16 -6.09 10.01
N GLY A 73 -6.47 -6.28 10.11
CA GLY A 73 -7.49 -5.39 9.56
C GLY A 73 -7.37 -3.93 10.03
N PRO A 74 -7.25 -3.65 11.34
CA PRO A 74 -7.09 -2.28 11.84
C PRO A 74 -5.88 -1.56 11.25
N VAL A 75 -4.75 -2.26 11.09
CA VAL A 75 -3.51 -1.68 10.54
C VAL A 75 -3.69 -1.30 9.07
N ILE A 76 -4.26 -2.19 8.27
CA ILE A 76 -4.54 -1.93 6.85
C ILE A 76 -5.52 -0.77 6.70
N ARG A 77 -6.59 -0.73 7.51
CA ARG A 77 -7.55 0.39 7.52
C ARG A 77 -6.87 1.72 7.83
N GLY A 78 -5.97 1.75 8.81
CA GLY A 78 -5.18 2.95 9.14
C GLY A 78 -4.32 3.42 7.96
N TRP A 79 -3.64 2.50 7.27
CA TRP A 79 -2.85 2.86 6.08
C TRP A 79 -3.71 3.37 4.93
N MET A 80 -4.89 2.78 4.69
CA MET A 80 -5.82 3.26 3.67
C MET A 80 -6.37 4.64 4.01
N ALA A 81 -6.76 4.88 5.26
CA ALA A 81 -7.30 6.16 5.71
C ALA A 81 -6.25 7.28 5.59
N TYR A 82 -5.02 7.00 6.03
CA TYR A 82 -3.94 7.97 5.97
C TYR A 82 -3.38 8.09 4.53
N TYR A 83 -2.65 7.09 4.05
CA TYR A 83 -1.92 7.17 2.78
C TYR A 83 -2.83 7.14 1.54
N GLY A 84 -4.05 6.63 1.66
CA GLY A 84 -5.03 6.61 0.56
C GLY A 84 -5.76 7.93 0.34
N ARG A 85 -5.60 8.94 1.22
CA ARG A 85 -6.30 10.24 1.13
C ARG A 85 -6.01 11.00 -0.17
N PHE A 86 -4.78 10.91 -0.67
CA PHE A 86 -4.32 11.70 -1.82
C PHE A 86 -4.10 10.87 -3.09
N ARG A 87 -3.53 9.67 -2.98
CA ARG A 87 -3.24 8.82 -4.16
C ARG A 87 -3.42 7.33 -3.88
N ARG A 88 -4.68 6.87 -3.93
CA ARG A 88 -5.06 5.46 -3.73
C ARG A 88 -4.33 4.50 -4.68
N SER A 89 -4.16 4.90 -5.95
CA SER A 89 -3.50 4.08 -6.97
C SER A 89 -2.05 3.75 -6.64
N GLY A 90 -1.33 4.63 -5.92
CA GLY A 90 0.03 4.37 -5.47
C GLY A 90 0.12 3.35 -4.32
N LEU A 91 -0.96 3.21 -3.54
CA LEU A 91 -1.03 2.31 -2.39
C LEU A 91 -1.62 0.94 -2.76
N HIS A 92 -2.53 0.90 -3.73
CA HIS A 92 -3.31 -0.29 -4.10
C HIS A 92 -2.47 -1.53 -4.43
N PRO A 93 -1.39 -1.47 -5.24
CA PRO A 93 -0.60 -2.65 -5.57
C PRO A 93 0.00 -3.33 -4.33
N ARG A 94 0.36 -2.54 -3.32
CA ARG A 94 0.93 -3.03 -2.07
C ARG A 94 -0.12 -3.73 -1.22
N LEU A 95 -1.30 -3.11 -1.08
CA LEU A 95 -2.41 -3.68 -0.34
C LEU A 95 -2.91 -4.97 -1.00
N ALA A 96 -2.98 -5.00 -2.33
CA ALA A 96 -3.35 -6.19 -3.10
C ALA A 96 -2.39 -7.37 -2.82
N ARG A 97 -1.07 -7.12 -2.72
CA ARG A 97 -0.10 -8.15 -2.38
C ARG A 97 -0.28 -8.70 -0.96
N ILE A 98 -0.57 -7.82 0.00
CA ILE A 98 -0.87 -8.23 1.38
C ILE A 98 -2.13 -9.09 1.40
N ASN A 99 -3.19 -8.63 0.72
CA ASN A 99 -4.46 -9.34 0.61
C ASN A 99 -4.27 -10.73 -0.03
N TYR A 100 -3.49 -10.83 -1.10
CA TYR A 100 -3.16 -12.10 -1.73
C TYR A 100 -2.52 -13.08 -0.74
N HIS A 101 -1.49 -12.66 0.00
CA HIS A 101 -0.83 -13.56 0.97
C HIS A 101 -1.74 -13.98 2.13
N VAL A 102 -2.63 -13.09 2.56
CA VAL A 102 -3.66 -13.42 3.56
C VAL A 102 -4.65 -14.44 2.99
N GLN A 103 -5.16 -14.22 1.77
CA GLN A 103 -6.11 -15.11 1.10
C GLN A 103 -5.51 -16.49 0.80
N GLU A 104 -4.28 -16.57 0.30
CA GLU A 104 -3.61 -17.85 0.05
C GLU A 104 -3.44 -18.67 1.34
N ARG A 105 -3.16 -18.01 2.47
CA ARG A 105 -3.14 -18.67 3.77
C ARG A 105 -4.52 -19.20 4.16
N ILE A 106 -5.59 -18.42 3.96
CA ILE A 106 -6.97 -18.86 4.27
C ILE A 106 -7.32 -20.11 3.46
N LYS A 107 -7.03 -20.11 2.16
CA LYS A 107 -7.29 -21.27 1.29
C LYS A 107 -6.58 -22.52 1.80
N ALA A 108 -5.33 -22.38 2.23
CA ALA A 108 -4.55 -23.49 2.81
C ALA A 108 -5.12 -24.01 4.14
N SER A 109 -5.77 -23.18 4.96
CA SER A 109 -6.43 -23.62 6.21
C SER A 109 -7.86 -24.13 6.01
N THR A 110 -8.51 -23.77 4.89
CA THR A 110 -9.92 -24.14 4.60
C THR A 110 -10.04 -25.53 3.97
N GLY A 111 -8.92 -26.13 3.50
CA GLY A 111 -8.87 -27.51 3.00
C GLY A 111 -9.20 -28.61 4.02
N GLY A 112 -9.59 -28.27 5.26
CA GLY A 112 -10.00 -29.21 6.30
C GLY A 112 -11.24 -28.80 7.11
N SER A 113 -11.97 -27.74 6.72
CA SER A 113 -13.22 -27.39 7.41
C SER A 113 -14.21 -26.85 6.40
N GLY A 114 -15.15 -27.72 5.99
CA GLY A 114 -16.47 -27.22 5.64
C GLY A 114 -17.00 -26.40 6.81
N ILE A 115 -17.57 -25.24 6.51
CA ILE A 115 -18.74 -24.64 7.17
C ILE A 115 -18.96 -23.29 6.47
N THR A 116 -20.13 -23.23 5.85
CA THR A 116 -20.95 -22.07 5.50
C THR A 116 -20.86 -20.93 6.52
N GLY A 117 -20.67 -19.71 6.04
CA GLY A 117 -21.09 -18.49 6.73
C GLY A 117 -22.34 -17.91 6.05
N PRO A 118 -23.19 -17.18 6.79
CA PRO A 118 -24.57 -16.83 6.43
C PRO A 118 -24.72 -15.93 5.20
#